data_AF-A0A6N7EVH2-F1
#
_entry.id   AF-A0A6N7EVH2-F1
#
_cell.length_a   1.000
_cell.length_b   1.000
_cell.length_c   1.000
_cell.angle_alpha   90.00
_cell.angle_beta   90.00
_cell.angle_gamma   90.00
#
_symmetry.space_group_name_H-M   'P 1'
#
loop_
_entity.id
_entity.type
_entity.pdbx_description
1 polymer ?
#
loop_
_entity_poly.entity_id
_entity_poly.type
_entity_poly.pdbx_seq_one_letter_code
_entity_poly.pdbx_strand_id
1 'polypeptide(L)'
;APRPGEDPAAVAADNAGADPDAARRAAWEADHPRPEAGIDDVVAHLEHAREVAGIEHIGLGGDYDGVDRLPRGLEDVAGYPRLLEALAARGWSRDDLAALAGGNVLRVLRDADDVATETLWPTAAG
;
A
#
# COMPACT_ATOMS: atom_id res chain seq x y z
N ALA A 1 14.81 5.53 2.02
CA ALA A 1 15.60 6.78 2.13
C ALA A 1 16.25 6.82 3.51
N PRO A 2 17.48 7.33 3.66
CA PRO A 2 18.14 7.45 4.96
C PRO A 2 17.37 8.41 5.87
N ARG A 3 17.28 8.06 7.16
CA ARG A 3 16.70 8.92 8.20
C ARG A 3 17.67 10.05 8.54
N PRO A 4 17.21 11.15 9.18
CA PRO A 4 18.11 12.19 9.68
C PRO A 4 19.20 11.60 10.57
N GLY A 5 20.47 11.81 10.19
CA GLY A 5 21.64 11.30 10.92
C GLY A 5 22.19 9.95 10.42
N GLU A 6 21.53 9.29 9.47
CA GLU A 6 22.05 8.08 8.83
C GLU A 6 22.94 8.42 7.61
N ASP A 7 23.99 7.63 7.39
CA ASP A 7 24.81 7.70 6.18
C ASP A 7 24.03 7.09 4.99
N PRO A 8 23.76 7.85 3.92
CA PRO A 8 23.09 7.35 2.72
C PRO A 8 23.78 6.13 2.10
N ALA A 9 25.11 6.04 2.16
CA ALA A 9 25.85 4.91 1.59
C ALA A 9 25.65 3.63 2.41
N ALA A 10 25.62 3.76 3.74
CA ALA A 10 25.33 2.63 4.62
C ALA A 10 23.90 2.12 4.43
N VAL A 11 22.91 3.03 4.37
CA VAL A 11 21.52 2.66 4.12
C VAL A 11 21.34 2.02 2.73
N ALA A 12 22.05 2.51 1.72
CA ALA A 12 22.05 1.88 0.40
C ALA A 12 22.68 0.47 0.42
N ALA A 13 23.76 0.26 1.17
CA ALA A 13 24.41 -1.04 1.31
C ALA A 13 23.52 -2.05 2.05
N ASP A 14 22.83 -1.62 3.13
CA ASP A 14 21.88 -2.45 3.86
C ASP A 14 20.68 -2.84 2.98
N ASN A 15 20.15 -1.90 2.18
CA ASN A 15 19.07 -2.17 1.23
C ASN A 15 19.53 -3.02 0.03
N ALA A 16 20.82 -2.97 -0.31
CA ALA A 16 21.42 -3.79 -1.35
C ALA A 16 21.76 -5.21 -0.87
N GLY A 17 21.54 -5.51 0.41
CA GLY A 17 21.73 -6.84 0.97
C GLY A 17 20.98 -7.89 0.17
N ALA A 18 21.73 -8.82 -0.41
CA ALA A 18 21.14 -9.96 -1.10
C ALA A 18 20.32 -10.79 -0.10
N ASP A 19 19.11 -11.17 -0.49
CA ASP A 19 18.28 -12.12 0.24
C ASP A 19 19.08 -13.42 0.44
N PRO A 20 19.52 -13.76 1.67
CA PRO A 20 20.34 -14.96 1.92
C PRO A 20 19.57 -16.25 1.63
N ASP A 21 18.24 -16.17 1.53
CA ASP A 21 17.34 -17.26 1.21
C ASP A 21 16.92 -17.30 -0.27
N ALA A 22 17.44 -16.42 -1.13
CA ALA A 22 17.01 -16.31 -2.52
C ALA A 22 17.05 -17.66 -3.28
N ALA A 23 18.11 -18.45 -3.09
CA ALA A 23 18.24 -19.76 -3.72
C ALA A 23 17.23 -20.79 -3.17
N ARG A 24 16.97 -20.77 -1.86
CA ARG A 24 15.99 -21.63 -1.21
C ARG A 24 14.58 -21.29 -1.67
N ARG A 25 14.26 -20.00 -1.75
CA ARG A 25 12.99 -19.47 -2.27
C ARG A 25 12.80 -19.85 -3.74
N ALA A 26 13.82 -19.65 -4.58
CA ALA A 26 13.76 -20.01 -6.00
C ALA A 26 13.50 -21.52 -6.23
N ALA A 27 14.18 -22.39 -5.45
CA ALA A 27 13.94 -23.84 -5.51
C ALA A 27 12.50 -24.19 -5.09
N TRP A 28 12.00 -23.57 -4.03
CA TRP A 28 10.61 -23.78 -3.60
C TRP A 28 9.60 -23.30 -4.64
N GLU A 29 9.80 -22.13 -5.24
CA GLU A 29 8.92 -21.57 -6.29
C GLU A 29 8.91 -22.40 -7.57
N ALA A 30 10.01 -23.09 -7.90
CA ALA A 30 10.06 -24.01 -9.04
C ALA A 30 9.13 -25.21 -8.85
N ASP A 31 9.03 -25.71 -7.61
CA ASP A 31 8.15 -26.82 -7.24
C ASP A 31 6.71 -26.35 -6.88
N HIS A 32 6.54 -25.05 -6.62
CA HIS A 32 5.28 -24.43 -6.19
C HIS A 32 5.02 -23.17 -7.03
N PRO A 33 4.58 -23.33 -8.29
CA PRO A 33 4.32 -22.20 -9.16
C PRO A 33 3.27 -21.29 -8.53
N ARG A 34 3.59 -20.00 -8.42
CA ARG A 34 2.68 -18.99 -7.88
C ARG A 34 1.41 -18.93 -8.73
N PRO A 35 0.22 -18.86 -8.12
CA PRO A 35 -1.02 -18.66 -8.86
C PRO A 35 -1.00 -17.30 -9.57
N GLU A 36 -1.65 -17.22 -10.73
CA GLU A 36 -1.85 -15.96 -11.42
C GLU A 36 -2.98 -15.16 -10.76
N ALA A 37 -2.71 -13.90 -10.44
CA ALA A 37 -3.72 -12.96 -9.95
C ALA A 37 -4.09 -11.96 -11.05
N GLY A 38 -5.35 -11.55 -11.08
CA GLY A 38 -5.87 -10.51 -11.96
C GLY A 38 -6.54 -9.37 -11.21
N ILE A 39 -6.98 -8.36 -11.97
CA ILE A 39 -7.71 -7.21 -11.43
C ILE A 39 -8.96 -7.61 -10.63
N ASP A 40 -9.64 -8.70 -11.00
CA ASP A 40 -10.82 -9.18 -10.28
C ASP A 40 -10.48 -9.70 -8.87
N ASP A 41 -9.29 -10.28 -8.67
CA ASP A 41 -8.83 -10.70 -7.34
C ASP A 41 -8.57 -9.48 -6.46
N VAL A 42 -7.98 -8.42 -7.01
CA VAL A 42 -7.78 -7.15 -6.29
C VAL A 42 -9.11 -6.50 -5.92
N VAL A 43 -10.09 -6.53 -6.83
CA VAL A 43 -11.45 -6.07 -6.54
C VAL A 43 -12.08 -6.87 -5.40
N ALA A 44 -11.99 -8.20 -5.44
CA ALA A 44 -12.52 -9.07 -4.38
C ALA A 44 -11.87 -8.77 -3.01
N HIS A 45 -10.56 -8.51 -2.99
CA HIS A 45 -9.85 -8.08 -1.79
C HIS A 45 -10.37 -6.74 -1.25
N LEU A 46 -10.63 -5.76 -2.13
CA LEU A 46 -11.17 -4.45 -1.73
C LEU A 46 -12.60 -4.55 -1.21
N GLU A 47 -13.45 -5.37 -1.83
CA GLU A 47 -14.82 -5.62 -1.35
C GLU A 47 -14.82 -6.27 0.02
N HIS A 48 -13.98 -7.29 0.23
CA HIS A 48 -13.84 -7.93 1.54
C HIS A 48 -13.27 -6.98 2.59
N ALA A 49 -12.23 -6.20 2.25
CA ALA A 49 -11.67 -5.21 3.17
C ALA A 49 -12.71 -4.14 3.54
N ARG A 50 -13.52 -3.69 2.58
CA ARG A 50 -14.66 -2.79 2.83
C ARG A 50 -15.70 -3.43 3.76
N GLU A 51 -16.02 -4.70 3.58
CA GLU A 51 -16.98 -5.43 4.43
C GLU A 51 -16.48 -5.53 5.88
N VAL A 52 -15.20 -5.86 6.06
CA VAL A 52 -14.61 -6.11 7.38
C VAL A 52 -14.24 -4.82 8.12
N ALA A 53 -13.59 -3.88 7.44
CA ALA A 53 -13.03 -2.67 8.04
C ALA A 53 -13.90 -1.42 7.82
N GLY A 54 -14.76 -1.42 6.81
CA GLY A 54 -15.53 -0.24 6.40
C GLY A 54 -14.77 0.65 5.41
N ILE A 55 -15.53 1.39 4.58
CA ILE A 55 -14.98 2.20 3.48
C ILE A 55 -14.01 3.29 3.95
N GLU A 56 -14.15 3.80 5.16
CA GLU A 56 -13.30 4.88 5.70
C GLU A 56 -11.90 4.40 6.11
N HIS A 57 -11.65 3.08 6.12
CA HIS A 57 -10.45 2.46 6.67
C HIS A 57 -9.59 1.74 5.62
N ILE A 58 -9.90 1.91 4.33
CA ILE A 58 -9.17 1.27 3.23
C ILE A 58 -8.50 2.29 2.32
N GLY A 59 -7.39 1.91 1.70
CA GLY A 59 -6.62 2.73 0.76
C GLY A 59 -5.90 1.84 -0.26
N LEU A 60 -5.22 2.48 -1.22
CA LEU A 60 -4.44 1.77 -2.24
C LEU A 60 -2.94 1.86 -1.92
N GLY A 61 -2.26 0.72 -1.95
CA GLY A 61 -0.81 0.60 -1.86
C GLY A 61 -0.33 -0.48 -2.82
N GLY A 62 -0.05 -0.10 -4.07
CA GLY A 62 0.21 -1.07 -5.15
C GLY A 62 1.56 -1.77 -5.13
N ASP A 63 2.51 -1.30 -4.31
CA ASP A 63 3.89 -1.82 -4.23
C ASP A 63 4.61 -1.94 -5.59
N TYR A 64 4.29 -1.02 -6.51
CA TYR A 64 4.98 -0.90 -7.79
C TYR A 64 6.48 -0.67 -7.56
N ASP A 65 7.31 -1.28 -8.40
CA ASP A 65 8.78 -1.33 -8.28
C ASP A 65 9.31 -2.01 -7.00
N GLY A 66 8.43 -2.51 -6.12
CA GLY A 66 8.77 -3.27 -4.91
C GLY A 66 8.65 -4.79 -5.05
N VAL A 67 7.89 -5.26 -6.06
CA VAL A 67 7.62 -6.68 -6.31
C VAL A 67 8.04 -7.12 -7.72
N ASP A 68 8.24 -8.43 -7.90
CA ASP A 68 8.65 -9.02 -9.18
C ASP A 68 7.48 -9.40 -10.10
N ARG A 69 6.26 -9.42 -9.57
CA ARG A 69 5.02 -9.70 -10.32
C ARG A 69 3.86 -8.88 -9.79
N LEU A 70 3.05 -8.38 -10.72
CA LEU A 70 1.84 -7.61 -10.47
C LEU A 70 0.62 -8.32 -11.10
N PRO A 71 -0.60 -8.06 -10.61
CA PRO A 71 -1.81 -8.66 -11.16
C PRO A 71 -2.04 -8.26 -12.62
N ARG A 72 -2.57 -9.19 -13.43
CA ARG A 72 -2.98 -8.90 -14.81
C ARG A 72 -4.05 -7.80 -14.83
N GLY A 73 -3.83 -6.77 -15.65
CA GLY A 73 -4.64 -5.56 -15.73
C GLY A 73 -4.16 -4.43 -14.81
N LEU A 74 -3.16 -4.67 -13.95
CA LEU A 74 -2.52 -3.71 -13.04
C LEU A 74 -0.99 -3.82 -13.10
N GLU A 75 -0.45 -4.04 -14.30
CA GLU A 75 0.98 -4.26 -14.54
C GLU A 75 1.86 -3.03 -14.23
N ASP A 76 1.25 -1.84 -14.22
CA ASP A 76 1.91 -0.58 -13.92
C ASP A 76 0.94 0.43 -13.30
N VAL A 77 1.48 1.59 -12.91
CA VAL A 77 0.70 2.69 -12.30
C VAL A 77 -0.42 3.23 -13.20
N ALA A 78 -0.37 3.01 -14.52
CA ALA A 78 -1.47 3.39 -15.41
C ALA A 78 -2.68 2.45 -15.28
N GLY A 79 -2.59 1.40 -14.47
CA GLY A 79 -3.70 0.49 -14.14
C GLY A 79 -4.75 1.05 -13.18
N TYR A 80 -4.45 2.09 -12.39
CA TYR A 80 -5.39 2.59 -11.39
C TYR A 80 -6.77 3.01 -11.96
N PRO A 81 -6.88 3.71 -13.10
CA PRO A 81 -8.18 4.01 -13.69
C PRO A 81 -9.02 2.77 -13.99
N ARG A 82 -8.39 1.66 -14.45
CA ARG A 82 -9.09 0.39 -14.72
C ARG A 82 -9.62 -0.24 -13.44
N LEU A 83 -8.87 -0.18 -12.35
CA LEU A 83 -9.33 -0.67 -11.04
C LEU A 83 -10.55 0.11 -10.55
N LEU A 84 -10.49 1.44 -10.63
CA LEU A 84 -11.60 2.30 -10.22
C LEU A 84 -12.84 2.08 -11.09
N GLU A 85 -12.68 1.87 -12.40
CA GLU A 85 -13.77 1.51 -13.31
C GLU A 85 -14.39 0.14 -12.95
N ALA A 86 -13.56 -0.86 -12.65
CA ALA A 86 -14.03 -2.19 -12.24
C ALA A 86 -14.83 -2.18 -10.93
N LEU A 87 -14.47 -1.29 -9.98
CA LEU A 87 -15.21 -1.07 -8.74
C LEU A 87 -16.49 -0.26 -8.98
N ALA A 88 -16.43 0.77 -9.82
CA ALA A 88 -17.61 1.56 -10.20
C ALA A 88 -18.68 0.70 -10.88
N ALA A 89 -18.26 -0.22 -11.76
CA ALA A 89 -19.14 -1.20 -12.40
C ALA A 89 -19.83 -2.15 -11.40
N ARG A 90 -19.27 -2.31 -10.19
CA ARG A 90 -19.84 -3.08 -9.07
C ARG A 90 -20.61 -2.22 -8.07
N GLY A 91 -20.90 -0.96 -8.42
CA GLY A 91 -21.77 -0.08 -7.63
C GLY A 91 -21.07 0.70 -6.53
N TRP A 92 -19.74 0.77 -6.52
CA TRP A 92 -19.03 1.71 -5.65
C TRP A 92 -19.43 3.14 -6.02
N SER A 93 -19.83 3.92 -5.01
CA SER A 93 -20.24 5.30 -5.23
C SER A 93 -19.04 6.16 -5.61
N ARG A 94 -19.28 7.33 -6.21
CA ARG A 94 -18.22 8.30 -6.48
C ARG A 94 -17.48 8.70 -5.20
N ASP A 95 -18.19 8.77 -4.08
CA ASP A 95 -17.62 9.13 -2.78
C ASP A 95 -16.78 7.98 -2.21
N ASP A 96 -17.21 6.72 -2.37
CA ASP A 96 -16.42 5.54 -1.99
C ASP A 96 -15.10 5.50 -2.76
N LEU A 97 -15.15 5.74 -4.08
CA LEU A 97 -13.97 5.74 -4.95
C LEU A 97 -13.02 6.89 -4.61
N ALA A 98 -13.56 8.07 -4.29
CA ALA A 98 -12.75 9.21 -3.85
C ALA A 98 -12.10 8.97 -2.49
N ALA A 99 -12.81 8.32 -1.55
CA ALA A 99 -12.28 7.92 -0.26
C ALA A 99 -11.11 6.93 -0.42
N LEU A 100 -11.31 5.87 -1.22
CA LEU A 100 -10.30 4.86 -1.53
C LEU A 100 -9.06 5.45 -2.22
N ALA A 101 -9.26 6.31 -3.22
CA ALA A 101 -8.17 6.85 -4.05
C ALA A 101 -7.24 7.81 -3.28
N GLY A 102 -7.66 8.32 -2.12
CA GLY A 102 -6.78 9.16 -1.30
C GLY A 102 -7.48 9.90 -0.16
N GLY A 103 -8.81 10.04 -0.19
CA GLY A 103 -9.55 10.74 0.87
C GLY A 103 -9.27 10.18 2.26
N ASN A 104 -9.24 8.86 2.41
CA ASN A 104 -8.96 8.21 3.69
C ASN A 104 -7.52 8.45 4.17
N VAL A 105 -6.55 8.31 3.26
CA VAL A 105 -5.13 8.55 3.58
C VAL A 105 -4.91 10.00 4.01
N LEU A 106 -5.50 10.96 3.29
CA LEU A 106 -5.40 12.37 3.62
C LEU A 106 -6.06 12.71 4.97
N ARG A 107 -7.18 12.06 5.32
CA ARG A 107 -7.78 12.19 6.64
C ARG A 107 -6.82 11.72 7.73
N VAL A 108 -6.28 10.50 7.60
CA VAL A 108 -5.35 9.94 8.59
C VAL A 108 -4.07 10.78 8.74
N LEU A 109 -3.53 11.31 7.64
CA LEU A 109 -2.37 12.20 7.70
C LEU A 109 -2.65 13.49 8.46
N ARG A 110 -3.84 14.10 8.27
CA ARG A 110 -4.25 15.29 9.04
C ARG A 110 -4.43 14.97 10.52
N ASP A 111 -5.09 13.84 10.84
CA ASP A 111 -5.28 13.41 12.22
C ASP A 111 -3.92 13.21 12.93
N ALA A 112 -2.92 12.67 12.21
CA ALA A 112 -1.56 12.50 12.72
C ALA A 112 -0.83 13.85 12.91
N ASP A 113 -0.98 14.78 11.98
CA ASP A 113 -0.41 16.13 12.09
C ASP A 113 -1.00 16.89 13.29
N ASP A 114 -2.32 16.80 13.50
CA ASP A 114 -3.00 17.44 14.62
C ASP A 114 -2.42 16.95 15.96
N VAL A 115 -2.28 15.64 16.13
CA VAL A 115 -1.67 15.04 17.35
C VAL A 115 -0.20 15.41 17.49
N ALA A 116 0.56 15.46 16.39
CA ALA A 116 1.97 15.84 16.43
C ALA A 116 2.18 17.31 16.88
N THR A 117 1.19 18.18 16.66
CA THR A 117 1.21 19.59 17.09
C THR A 117 0.55 19.81 18.46
N GLU A 118 -0.10 18.79 19.02
CA GLU A 118 -0.64 18.84 20.37
C GLU A 118 0.50 18.92 21.39
N THR A 119 0.45 19.91 22.28
CA THR A 119 1.46 20.06 23.33
C THR A 119 1.40 18.84 24.25
N LEU A 120 2.41 17.97 24.17
CA LEU A 120 2.44 16.66 24.85
C LEU A 120 2.44 16.70 26.40
N TRP A 121 2.40 17.88 27.04
CA TRP A 121 2.26 18.08 28.49
C TRP A 121 2.02 19.58 28.80
N PRO A 122 1.39 20.00 29.93
CA PRO A 122 1.36 21.42 30.27
C PRO A 122 2.81 21.87 30.50
N THR A 123 3.33 22.72 29.62
CA THR A 123 4.53 23.50 29.93
C THR A 123 4.24 24.21 31.24
N ALA A 124 4.90 23.78 32.32
CA ALA A 124 4.73 24.36 33.64
C ALA A 124 4.91 25.87 33.49
N ALA A 125 3.85 26.61 33.83
CA ALA A 125 3.90 28.06 33.95
C ALA A 125 5.08 28.43 34.86
N GLY A 126 5.97 29.27 34.35
CA GLY A 126 7.06 29.93 35.07
C GLY A 126 7.19 31.34 34.54
#